data_AF-A0A2G1ZHB9-F1
#
_entry.id   AF-A0A2G1ZHB9-F1
#
_cell.length_a   1.000
_cell.length_b   1.000
_cell.length_c   1.000
_cell.angle_alpha   90.00
_cell.angle_beta   90.00
_cell.angle_gamma   90.00
#
_symmetry.space_group_name_H-M   'P 1'
#
loop_
_entity.id
_entity.type
_entity.pdbx_description
1 polymer ?
#
loop_
_entity_poly.entity_id
_entity_poly.type
_entity_poly.pdbx_seq_one_letter_code
_entity_poly.pdbx_strand_id
1 'polypeptide(L)'
;MCKMLKQSLERMTDADGNNPGVQPISTNANRVSWQGEVIHLSGRQWQPYDDGSWLVVFMESHSRYCMMLHYPLKPDWAQLQQDFYRHWKLHAIGWLRANRFIRNDDYGMQVLDNIEHYFEQTKVHRFRNLDPSIGAHITEVQHYLHSLFDDHKPRDFNSEEAWELSLFINQQPRKINGQRSKKHQFIPVDRFIDDVLYRFASGICDQNFPDIKSGDFPCPYLQKPALRVLK
;
A
#
# COMPACT_ATOMS: atom_id res chain seq x y z
N MET A 1 -5.58 13.43 2.44
CA MET A 1 -6.41 12.92 1.33
C MET A 1 -7.64 13.78 0.97
N CYS A 2 -8.62 14.03 1.86
CA CYS A 2 -9.93 14.65 1.48
C CYS A 2 -9.93 16.16 1.17
N LYS A 3 -9.01 16.95 1.73
CA LYS A 3 -8.99 18.41 1.48
C LYS A 3 -8.63 18.71 0.02
N MET A 4 -7.77 17.89 -0.58
CA MET A 4 -7.37 18.06 -1.98
C MET A 4 -8.41 17.49 -2.94
N LEU A 5 -8.98 16.30 -2.71
CA LEU A 5 -10.00 15.73 -3.60
C LEU A 5 -11.41 16.34 -3.45
N LYS A 6 -11.59 17.34 -2.57
CA LYS A 6 -12.87 18.05 -2.31
C LYS A 6 -14.06 17.17 -1.91
N GLN A 7 -13.84 15.93 -1.44
CA GLN A 7 -14.91 15.05 -0.97
C GLN A 7 -15.07 15.15 0.55
N SER A 8 -16.31 15.33 1.03
CA SER A 8 -16.66 15.20 2.44
C SER A 8 -16.65 13.71 2.82
N LEU A 9 -15.53 13.23 3.38
CA LEU A 9 -15.47 11.89 3.96
C LEU A 9 -15.63 11.97 5.48
N GLU A 10 -16.29 10.94 6.02
CA GLU A 10 -16.39 10.71 7.45
C GLU A 10 -15.00 10.60 8.08
N ARG A 11 -14.85 11.10 9.32
CA ARG A 11 -13.63 10.98 10.09
C ARG A 11 -13.71 9.75 10.98
N MET A 12 -12.66 8.93 11.01
CA MET A 12 -12.57 7.85 12.00
C MET A 12 -12.41 8.44 13.41
N THR A 13 -13.09 7.87 14.38
CA THR A 13 -12.91 8.21 15.80
C THR A 13 -12.47 6.98 16.58
N ASP A 14 -11.85 7.19 17.75
CA ASP A 14 -11.69 6.10 18.71
C ASP A 14 -13.03 5.74 19.38
N ALA A 15 -12.99 4.76 20.29
CA ALA A 15 -14.17 4.25 20.99
C ALA A 15 -14.90 5.34 21.81
N ASP A 16 -14.20 6.40 22.20
CA ASP A 16 -14.72 7.49 23.01
C ASP A 16 -15.04 8.74 22.17
N GLY A 17 -14.92 8.65 20.83
CA GLY A 17 -15.17 9.77 19.92
C GLY A 17 -14.02 10.79 19.83
N ASN A 18 -12.88 10.52 20.47
CA ASN A 18 -11.75 11.45 20.52
C ASN A 18 -10.89 11.37 19.26
N ASN A 19 -10.06 12.41 19.06
CA ASN A 19 -9.10 12.55 17.95
C ASN A 19 -9.70 12.23 16.56
N PRO A 20 -10.79 12.91 16.14
CA PRO A 20 -11.49 12.59 14.91
C PRO A 20 -10.60 12.80 13.68
N GLY A 21 -10.31 11.70 13.00
CA GLY A 21 -9.50 11.61 11.80
C GLY A 21 -8.01 11.46 12.05
N VAL A 22 -7.60 11.06 13.26
CA VAL A 22 -6.21 10.70 13.60
C VAL A 22 -6.21 9.37 14.35
N GLN A 23 -6.48 8.29 13.63
CA GLN A 23 -6.64 6.95 14.19
C GLN A 23 -5.68 5.95 13.54
N PRO A 24 -5.13 4.99 14.31
CA PRO A 24 -4.34 3.92 13.72
C PRO A 24 -5.21 3.03 12.83
N ILE A 25 -4.67 2.60 11.69
CA ILE A 25 -5.31 1.61 10.81
C ILE A 25 -4.53 0.31 10.83
N SER A 26 -5.21 -0.80 10.52
CA SER A 26 -4.58 -2.12 10.57
C SER A 26 -5.13 -3.07 9.53
N THR A 27 -4.19 -3.80 8.93
CA THR A 27 -4.41 -4.95 8.09
C THR A 27 -4.25 -6.22 8.91
N ASN A 28 -5.12 -7.18 8.65
CA ASN A 28 -5.13 -8.51 9.26
C ASN A 28 -5.70 -9.51 8.26
N ALA A 29 -5.87 -10.77 8.65
CA ALA A 29 -6.39 -11.82 7.77
C ALA A 29 -7.67 -11.43 7.01
N ASN A 30 -8.56 -10.65 7.61
CA ASN A 30 -9.90 -10.36 7.06
C ASN A 30 -10.04 -8.95 6.46
N ARG A 31 -9.02 -8.09 6.57
CA ARG A 31 -9.09 -6.70 6.10
C ARG A 31 -7.73 -6.23 5.62
N VAL A 32 -7.72 -5.52 4.50
CA VAL A 32 -6.57 -4.71 4.07
C VAL A 32 -6.90 -3.24 4.23
N SER A 33 -5.94 -2.46 4.73
CA SER A 33 -6.07 -1.03 4.97
C SER A 33 -4.86 -0.29 4.41
N TRP A 34 -5.15 0.75 3.63
CA TRP A 34 -4.17 1.62 3.02
C TRP A 34 -4.44 3.06 3.45
N GLN A 35 -3.38 3.80 3.76
CA GLN A 35 -3.44 5.25 3.86
C GLN A 35 -2.82 5.83 2.61
N GLY A 36 -3.42 6.88 2.06
CA GLY A 36 -2.80 7.60 0.97
C GLY A 36 -2.78 9.11 1.14
N GLU A 37 -1.83 9.70 0.44
CA GLU A 37 -1.57 11.12 0.44
C GLU A 37 -1.52 11.62 -1.00
N VAL A 38 -2.17 12.76 -1.23
CA VAL A 38 -2.17 13.42 -2.54
C VAL A 38 -1.18 14.56 -2.44
N ILE A 39 -0.24 14.57 -3.36
CA ILE A 39 0.85 15.55 -3.47
C ILE A 39 0.64 16.27 -4.79
N HIS A 40 0.64 17.60 -4.75
CA HIS A 40 0.69 18.43 -5.94
C HIS A 40 2.14 18.82 -6.15
N LEU A 41 2.75 18.38 -7.25
CA LEU A 41 4.15 18.60 -7.59
C LEU A 41 4.34 19.98 -8.21
N SER A 42 3.95 21.01 -7.45
CA SER A 42 4.08 22.40 -7.84
C SER A 42 4.27 23.34 -6.66
N GLY A 43 4.75 24.54 -6.96
CA GLY A 43 5.00 25.58 -5.98
C GLY A 43 6.37 25.46 -5.31
N ARG A 44 6.64 26.41 -4.40
CA ARG A 44 7.99 26.66 -3.86
C ARG A 44 8.68 25.44 -3.24
N GLN A 45 7.92 24.52 -2.66
CA GLN A 45 8.49 23.34 -1.99
C GLN A 45 9.06 22.31 -2.98
N TRP A 46 8.65 22.36 -4.26
CA TRP A 46 9.10 21.41 -5.28
C TRP A 46 10.14 22.01 -6.23
N GLN A 47 10.36 23.32 -6.20
CA GLN A 47 11.33 24.01 -7.05
C GLN A 47 12.75 23.42 -6.93
N PRO A 48 13.49 23.23 -8.05
CA PRO A 48 13.18 23.71 -9.40
C PRO A 48 12.16 22.85 -10.17
N TYR A 49 11.71 21.72 -9.60
CA TYR A 49 10.68 20.88 -10.20
C TYR A 49 9.28 21.48 -9.99
N ASP A 50 8.57 21.84 -11.06
CA ASP A 50 7.24 22.43 -10.97
C ASP A 50 6.47 22.21 -12.28
N ASP A 51 6.11 20.96 -12.55
CA ASP A 51 5.38 20.58 -13.77
C ASP A 51 3.86 20.66 -13.61
N GLY A 52 3.36 20.94 -12.40
CA GLY A 52 1.93 21.03 -12.11
C GLY A 52 1.22 19.69 -11.98
N SER A 53 1.95 18.58 -12.04
CA SER A 53 1.38 17.24 -11.96
C SER A 53 1.03 16.84 -10.52
N TRP A 54 0.37 15.69 -10.41
CA TRP A 54 -0.18 15.17 -9.16
C TRP A 54 0.37 13.77 -8.91
N LEU A 55 0.72 13.50 -7.66
CA LEU A 55 1.17 12.18 -7.22
C LEU A 55 0.30 11.71 -6.07
N VAL A 56 -0.19 10.48 -6.14
CA VAL A 56 -0.86 9.83 -5.02
C VAL A 56 0.03 8.72 -4.49
N VAL A 57 0.45 8.86 -3.23
CA VAL A 57 1.25 7.86 -2.53
C VAL A 57 0.31 7.07 -1.63
N PHE A 58 0.19 5.77 -1.85
CA PHE A 58 -0.50 4.84 -0.97
C PHE A 58 0.50 4.02 -0.18
N MET A 59 0.22 3.80 1.10
CA MET A 59 1.01 2.95 1.95
C MET A 59 0.14 1.98 2.75
N GLU A 60 0.48 0.70 2.65
CA GLU A 60 -0.24 -0.39 3.30
C GLU A 60 0.08 -0.44 4.80
N SER A 61 -0.95 -0.69 5.62
CA SER A 61 -0.89 -0.56 7.06
C SER A 61 -0.15 -1.66 7.83
N HIS A 62 0.28 -2.76 7.21
CA HIS A 62 1.06 -3.81 7.86
C HIS A 62 2.48 -3.95 7.26
N SER A 63 2.55 -4.17 5.96
CA SER A 63 3.76 -4.31 5.16
C SER A 63 4.50 -2.99 4.97
N ARG A 64 3.85 -1.83 5.18
CA ARG A 64 4.39 -0.50 4.79
C ARG A 64 4.78 -0.45 3.30
N TYR A 65 4.20 -1.32 2.50
CA TYR A 65 4.38 -1.34 1.06
C TYR A 65 3.78 -0.07 0.45
N CYS A 66 4.53 0.56 -0.43
CA CYS A 66 4.25 1.85 -1.03
C CYS A 66 3.85 1.68 -2.49
N MET A 67 2.76 2.30 -2.93
CA MET A 67 2.41 2.45 -4.34
C MET A 67 2.32 3.92 -4.68
N MET A 68 2.86 4.32 -5.82
CA MET A 68 2.86 5.69 -6.30
C MET A 68 2.13 5.77 -7.64
N LEU A 69 1.13 6.64 -7.73
CA LEU A 69 0.34 6.84 -8.93
C LEU A 69 0.48 8.30 -9.36
N HIS A 70 1.15 8.51 -10.50
CA HIS A 70 1.34 9.83 -11.10
C HIS A 70 0.18 10.19 -12.03
N TYR A 71 -0.19 11.47 -12.04
CA TYR A 71 -1.26 12.01 -12.83
C TYR A 71 -0.90 13.40 -13.39
N PRO A 72 -0.98 13.60 -14.71
CA PRO A 72 -0.81 14.93 -15.32
C PRO A 72 -1.88 15.93 -14.87
N LEU A 73 -3.10 15.44 -14.61
CA LEU A 73 -4.22 16.22 -14.10
C LEU A 73 -4.70 15.62 -12.80
N LYS A 74 -5.19 16.46 -11.90
CA LYS A 74 -5.72 16.01 -10.62
C LYS A 74 -6.78 14.91 -10.81
N PRO A 75 -6.57 13.69 -10.27
CA PRO A 75 -7.52 12.61 -10.44
C PRO A 75 -8.77 12.86 -9.60
N ASP A 76 -9.90 12.33 -10.06
CA ASP A 76 -11.05 12.12 -9.20
C ASP A 76 -10.95 10.78 -8.45
N TRP A 77 -11.92 10.49 -7.59
CA TRP A 77 -11.90 9.25 -6.81
C TRP A 77 -12.18 8.00 -7.66
N ALA A 78 -13.03 8.09 -8.67
CA ALA A 78 -13.38 6.92 -9.48
C ALA A 78 -12.16 6.45 -10.27
N GLN A 79 -11.44 7.39 -10.88
CA GLN A 79 -10.17 7.14 -11.54
C GLN A 79 -9.14 6.58 -10.56
N LEU A 80 -8.93 7.24 -9.43
CA LEU A 80 -7.95 6.83 -8.43
C LEU A 80 -8.21 5.41 -7.89
N GLN A 81 -9.47 5.06 -7.64
CA GLN A 81 -9.85 3.74 -7.16
C GLN A 81 -9.58 2.66 -8.21
N GLN A 82 -9.93 2.91 -9.47
CA GLN A 82 -9.67 1.98 -10.56
C GLN A 82 -8.17 1.76 -10.77
N ASP A 83 -7.39 2.84 -10.78
CA ASP A 83 -5.94 2.78 -10.97
C ASP A 83 -5.26 2.09 -9.78
N PHE A 84 -5.73 2.33 -8.56
CA PHE A 84 -5.23 1.64 -7.37
C PHE A 84 -5.40 0.12 -7.49
N TYR A 85 -6.57 -0.37 -7.87
CA TYR A 85 -6.77 -1.82 -8.07
C TYR A 85 -5.90 -2.39 -9.18
N ARG A 86 -5.76 -1.65 -10.29
CA ARG A 86 -4.87 -2.04 -11.39
C ARG A 86 -3.42 -2.14 -10.92
N HIS A 87 -2.92 -1.13 -10.22
CA HIS A 87 -1.54 -1.11 -9.72
C HIS A 87 -1.31 -2.21 -8.69
N TRP A 88 -2.24 -2.43 -7.77
CA TRP A 88 -2.12 -3.51 -6.79
C TRP A 88 -2.01 -4.87 -7.49
N LYS A 89 -2.86 -5.16 -8.48
CA LYS A 89 -2.76 -6.37 -9.31
C LYS A 89 -1.40 -6.50 -9.98
N LEU A 90 -0.93 -5.45 -10.63
CA LEU A 90 0.34 -5.46 -11.35
C LEU A 90 1.54 -5.66 -10.41
N HIS A 91 1.57 -4.99 -9.25
CA HIS A 91 2.62 -5.19 -8.26
C HIS A 91 2.59 -6.60 -7.68
N ALA A 92 1.40 -7.11 -7.35
CA ALA A 92 1.24 -8.47 -6.84
C ALA A 92 1.80 -9.52 -7.81
N ILE A 93 1.33 -9.52 -9.07
CA ILE A 93 1.80 -10.46 -10.08
C ILE A 93 3.28 -10.25 -10.41
N GLY A 94 3.72 -9.00 -10.53
CA GLY A 94 5.11 -8.65 -10.82
C GLY A 94 6.06 -9.26 -9.78
N TRP A 95 5.77 -9.07 -8.49
CA TRP A 95 6.59 -9.62 -7.42
C TRP A 95 6.52 -11.15 -7.32
N LEU A 96 5.34 -11.75 -7.46
CA LEU A 96 5.22 -13.20 -7.42
C LEU A 96 5.95 -13.88 -8.59
N ARG A 97 5.94 -13.29 -9.78
CA ARG A 97 6.74 -13.77 -10.93
C ARG A 97 8.23 -13.57 -10.70
N ALA A 98 8.65 -12.38 -10.26
CA ALA A 98 10.06 -12.07 -9.98
C ALA A 98 10.67 -13.02 -8.93
N ASN A 99 9.87 -13.44 -7.94
CA ASN A 99 10.26 -14.37 -6.88
C ASN A 99 9.92 -15.84 -7.18
N ARG A 100 9.51 -16.16 -8.41
CA ARG A 100 9.26 -17.53 -8.91
C ARG A 100 8.17 -18.32 -8.17
N PHE A 101 7.23 -17.63 -7.52
CA PHE A 101 6.01 -18.24 -6.99
C PHE A 101 5.02 -18.57 -8.11
N ILE A 102 4.87 -17.68 -9.09
CA ILE A 102 4.15 -17.96 -10.34
C ILE A 102 5.14 -18.58 -11.33
N ARG A 103 4.98 -19.87 -11.61
CA ARG A 103 5.91 -20.65 -12.45
C ARG A 103 5.43 -20.90 -13.88
N ASN A 104 4.14 -20.74 -14.11
CA ASN A 104 3.49 -20.87 -15.40
C ASN A 104 2.32 -19.88 -15.46
N ASP A 105 1.76 -19.72 -16.66
CA ASP A 105 0.68 -18.76 -16.86
C ASP A 105 -0.63 -19.19 -16.18
N ASP A 106 -0.88 -20.49 -16.01
CA ASP A 106 -2.06 -20.98 -15.28
C ASP A 106 -2.08 -20.51 -13.82
N TYR A 107 -0.93 -20.57 -13.13
CA TYR A 107 -0.78 -20.04 -11.77
C TYR A 107 -0.96 -18.51 -11.75
N GLY A 108 -0.47 -17.84 -12.79
CA GLY A 108 -0.66 -16.39 -12.94
C GLY A 108 -2.13 -16.01 -13.08
N MET A 109 -2.87 -16.75 -13.92
CA MET A 109 -4.29 -16.56 -14.12
C MET A 109 -5.08 -16.86 -12.85
N GLN A 110 -4.78 -17.95 -12.15
CA GLN A 110 -5.44 -18.29 -10.90
C GLN A 110 -5.27 -17.19 -9.83
N VAL A 111 -4.06 -16.63 -9.68
CA VAL A 111 -3.82 -15.53 -8.73
C VAL A 111 -4.59 -14.28 -9.15
N LEU A 112 -4.62 -13.95 -10.45
CA LEU A 112 -5.39 -12.81 -10.96
C LEU A 112 -6.89 -12.97 -10.68
N ASP A 113 -7.45 -14.14 -10.97
CA ASP A 113 -8.87 -14.47 -10.72
C ASP A 113 -9.20 -14.32 -9.24
N ASN A 114 -8.32 -14.79 -8.34
CA ASN A 114 -8.49 -14.64 -6.90
C ASN A 114 -8.46 -13.16 -6.46
N ILE A 115 -7.61 -12.32 -7.07
CA ILE A 115 -7.57 -10.88 -6.77
C ILE A 115 -8.85 -10.19 -7.26
N GLU A 116 -9.32 -10.48 -8.48
CA GLU A 116 -10.55 -9.90 -9.01
C GLU A 116 -11.75 -10.31 -8.15
N HIS A 117 -11.86 -11.60 -7.82
CA HIS A 117 -12.90 -12.09 -6.92
C HIS A 117 -12.86 -11.36 -5.56
N TYR A 118 -11.68 -11.16 -5.00
CA TYR A 118 -11.54 -10.40 -3.75
C TYR A 118 -12.06 -8.97 -3.88
N PHE A 119 -11.74 -8.26 -4.96
CA PHE A 119 -12.23 -6.90 -5.17
C PHE A 119 -13.74 -6.83 -5.41
N GLU A 120 -14.32 -7.81 -6.10
CA GLU A 120 -15.77 -7.90 -6.33
C GLU A 120 -16.54 -8.11 -5.01
N GLN A 121 -16.00 -8.93 -4.11
CA GLN A 121 -16.64 -9.24 -2.83
C GLN A 121 -16.34 -8.20 -1.73
N THR A 122 -15.31 -7.37 -1.91
CA THR A 122 -14.86 -6.43 -0.88
C THR A 122 -15.60 -5.10 -0.94
N LYS A 123 -16.33 -4.78 0.12
CA LYS A 123 -16.89 -3.44 0.31
C LYS A 123 -15.79 -2.46 0.71
N VAL A 124 -15.47 -1.50 -0.15
CA VAL A 124 -14.51 -0.45 0.18
C VAL A 124 -15.14 0.62 1.07
N HIS A 125 -14.51 0.81 2.22
CA HIS A 125 -14.81 1.89 3.14
C HIS A 125 -13.73 2.96 3.05
N ARG A 126 -14.14 4.23 3.08
CA ARG A 126 -13.25 5.38 2.91
C ARG A 126 -13.47 6.37 4.02
N PHE A 127 -12.37 6.86 4.57
CA PHE A 127 -12.40 7.79 5.69
C PHE A 127 -11.38 8.90 5.51
N ARG A 128 -11.69 10.07 6.06
CA ARG A 128 -10.71 11.10 6.35
C ARG A 128 -9.96 10.70 7.61
N ASN A 129 -8.82 10.07 7.45
CA ASN A 129 -7.99 9.63 8.55
C ASN A 129 -6.50 9.93 8.29
N LEU A 130 -5.75 10.11 9.37
CA LEU A 130 -4.29 10.22 9.40
C LEU A 130 -3.77 9.32 10.51
N ASP A 131 -3.33 8.12 10.17
CA ASP A 131 -2.49 7.29 11.03
C ASP A 131 -1.08 7.91 11.09
N PRO A 132 -0.63 8.41 12.25
CA PRO A 132 0.67 9.06 12.37
C PRO A 132 1.85 8.10 12.12
N SER A 133 1.70 6.81 12.43
CA SER A 133 2.76 5.82 12.18
C SER A 133 2.98 5.62 10.69
N ILE A 134 1.91 5.67 9.89
CA ILE A 134 2.02 5.56 8.42
C ILE A 134 2.44 6.91 7.83
N GLY A 135 1.90 8.01 8.36
CA GLY A 135 2.25 9.37 7.94
C GLY A 135 3.76 9.62 7.98
N ALA A 136 4.44 9.19 9.04
CA ALA A 136 5.89 9.31 9.14
C ALA A 136 6.64 8.62 7.97
N HIS A 137 6.19 7.44 7.55
CA HIS A 137 6.80 6.74 6.42
C HIS A 137 6.43 7.34 5.06
N ILE A 138 5.24 7.96 4.93
CA ILE A 138 4.90 8.73 3.72
C ILE A 138 5.77 9.99 3.63
N THR A 139 6.09 10.63 4.76
CA THR A 139 7.05 11.74 4.79
C THR A 139 8.46 11.30 4.39
N GLU A 140 8.92 10.12 4.82
CA GLU A 140 10.18 9.53 4.32
C GLU A 140 10.16 9.38 2.79
N VAL A 141 9.04 8.94 2.22
CA VAL A 141 8.86 8.84 0.77
C VAL A 141 8.96 10.20 0.08
N GLN A 142 8.38 11.26 0.66
CA GLN A 142 8.53 12.63 0.15
C GLN A 142 9.99 13.09 0.19
N HIS A 143 10.76 12.72 1.22
CA HIS A 143 12.19 13.01 1.25
C HIS A 143 12.98 12.30 0.14
N TYR A 144 12.63 11.05 -0.20
CA TYR A 144 13.21 10.38 -1.36
C TYR A 144 12.90 11.12 -2.67
N LEU A 145 11.66 11.58 -2.86
CA LEU A 145 11.26 12.37 -4.02
C LEU A 145 12.06 13.68 -4.12
N HIS A 146 12.18 14.44 -3.02
CA HIS A 146 12.99 15.66 -3.00
C HIS A 146 14.45 15.39 -3.35
N SER A 147 15.04 14.35 -2.75
CA SER A 147 16.44 13.98 -3.04
C SER A 147 16.62 13.60 -4.51
N LEU A 148 15.70 12.81 -5.07
CA LEU A 148 15.71 12.44 -6.49
C LEU A 148 15.69 13.68 -7.38
N PHE A 149 14.82 14.65 -7.09
CA PHE A 149 14.67 15.86 -7.88
C PHE A 149 15.85 16.83 -7.73
N ASP A 150 16.42 16.95 -6.53
CA ASP A 150 17.58 17.79 -6.27
C ASP A 150 18.84 17.24 -6.98
N ASP A 151 19.03 15.92 -6.93
CA ASP A 151 20.21 15.23 -7.48
C ASP A 151 20.16 15.15 -9.02
N HIS A 152 19.00 14.78 -9.58
CA HIS A 152 18.89 14.45 -11.00
C HIS A 152 18.24 15.56 -11.84
N LYS A 153 17.52 16.48 -11.21
CA LYS A 153 16.79 17.59 -11.86
C LYS A 153 16.03 17.11 -13.10
N PRO A 154 15.18 16.07 -12.96
CA PRO A 154 14.53 15.47 -14.10
C PRO A 154 13.65 16.51 -14.78
N ARG A 155 13.56 16.43 -16.12
CA ARG A 155 12.73 17.36 -16.91
C ARG A 155 11.24 17.03 -16.74
N ASP A 156 10.95 15.76 -16.51
CA ASP A 156 9.63 15.19 -16.30
C ASP A 156 9.71 14.15 -15.18
N PHE A 157 8.63 14.01 -14.40
CA PHE A 157 8.40 12.87 -13.52
C PHE A 157 7.08 12.24 -13.96
N ASN A 158 7.12 11.04 -14.52
CA ASN A 158 5.97 10.38 -15.13
C ASN A 158 5.58 9.09 -14.37
N SER A 159 4.59 8.36 -14.90
CA SER A 159 4.10 7.13 -14.26
C SER A 159 5.14 6.00 -14.17
N GLU A 160 6.08 5.92 -15.12
CA GLU A 160 7.16 4.93 -15.11
C GLU A 160 8.16 5.24 -13.98
N GLU A 161 8.57 6.50 -13.84
CA GLU A 161 9.48 6.92 -12.76
C GLU A 161 8.84 6.77 -11.38
N ALA A 162 7.55 7.08 -11.25
CA ALA A 162 6.78 6.81 -10.04
C ALA A 162 6.72 5.31 -9.71
N TRP A 163 6.52 4.48 -10.72
CA TRP A 163 6.53 3.03 -10.58
C TRP A 163 7.91 2.52 -10.11
N GLU A 164 8.99 2.91 -10.79
CA GLU A 164 10.35 2.50 -10.43
C GLU A 164 10.75 2.95 -9.02
N LEU A 165 10.44 4.20 -8.66
CA LEU A 165 10.69 4.71 -7.32
C LEU A 165 9.92 3.91 -6.26
N SER A 166 8.68 3.51 -6.55
CA SER A 166 7.91 2.65 -5.66
C SER A 166 8.60 1.29 -5.47
N LEU A 167 9.09 0.66 -6.54
CA LEU A 167 9.82 -0.61 -6.45
C LEU A 167 11.12 -0.48 -5.66
N PHE A 168 11.88 0.61 -5.88
CA PHE A 168 13.10 0.89 -5.15
C PHE A 168 12.84 1.07 -3.65
N ILE A 169 11.86 1.90 -3.28
CA ILE A 169 11.51 2.20 -1.89
C ILE A 169 11.03 0.94 -1.15
N ASN A 170 10.29 0.07 -1.82
CA ASN A 170 9.78 -1.16 -1.20
C ASN A 170 10.84 -2.21 -0.92
N GLN A 171 12.03 -2.07 -1.50
CA GLN A 171 13.20 -2.89 -1.20
C GLN A 171 14.06 -2.29 -0.08
N GLN A 172 13.80 -1.05 0.35
CA GLN A 172 14.55 -0.43 1.43
C GLN A 172 14.06 -0.91 2.79
N PRO A 173 14.97 -1.24 3.73
CA PRO A 173 14.59 -1.66 5.06
C PRO A 173 13.87 -0.55 5.81
N ARG A 174 12.72 -0.90 6.41
CA ARG A 174 11.96 -0.01 7.30
C ARG A 174 12.10 -0.44 8.75
N LYS A 175 12.03 0.54 9.65
CA LYS A 175 12.06 0.33 11.10
C LYS A 175 10.73 0.73 11.69
N ILE A 176 10.14 -0.16 12.49
CA ILE A 176 8.99 0.16 13.34
C ILE A 176 9.38 0.03 14.80
N ASN A 177 8.75 0.84 15.64
CA ASN A 177 8.91 0.73 17.09
C ASN A 177 8.34 -0.64 17.54
N GLY A 178 9.18 -1.48 18.14
CA GLY A 178 8.75 -2.74 18.74
C GLY A 178 8.39 -2.59 20.22
N GLN A 179 7.85 -3.67 20.81
CA GLN A 179 7.74 -3.75 22.27
C GLN A 179 9.15 -3.73 22.90
N ARG A 180 9.30 -3.01 24.02
CA ARG A 180 10.56 -2.89 24.80
C ARG A 180 11.75 -2.34 23.99
N SER A 181 11.56 -1.21 23.31
CA SER A 181 12.61 -0.38 22.69
C SER A 181 13.49 -1.03 21.61
N LYS A 182 13.23 -2.28 21.19
CA LYS A 182 13.90 -2.90 20.03
C LYS A 182 13.17 -2.51 18.74
N LYS A 183 13.84 -1.72 17.89
CA LYS A 183 13.34 -1.43 16.53
C LYS A 183 13.31 -2.74 15.74
N HIS A 184 12.14 -3.12 15.25
CA HIS A 184 12.02 -4.25 14.33
C HIS A 184 12.27 -3.73 12.92
N GLN A 185 13.24 -4.32 12.24
CA GLN A 185 13.57 -4.02 10.86
C GLN A 185 12.94 -5.08 9.95
N PHE A 186 12.40 -4.67 8.82
CA PHE A 186 11.85 -5.55 7.79
C PHE A 186 11.95 -4.88 6.42
N ILE A 187 11.84 -5.68 5.36
CA ILE A 187 11.71 -5.17 3.99
C ILE A 187 10.22 -5.14 3.62
N PRO A 188 9.66 -4.00 3.16
CA PRO A 188 8.25 -3.89 2.81
C PRO A 188 7.78 -4.89 1.75
N VAL A 189 8.60 -5.14 0.72
CA VAL A 189 8.26 -6.07 -0.36
C VAL A 189 8.06 -7.50 0.15
N ASP A 190 8.89 -7.97 1.08
CA ASP A 190 8.77 -9.33 1.63
C ASP A 190 7.41 -9.52 2.33
N ARG A 191 7.03 -8.56 3.18
CA ARG A 191 5.73 -8.60 3.87
C ARG A 191 4.54 -8.46 2.92
N PHE A 192 4.71 -7.71 1.84
CA PHE A 192 3.68 -7.59 0.82
C PHE A 192 3.52 -8.90 0.06
N ILE A 193 4.62 -9.55 -0.34
CA ILE A 193 4.62 -10.86 -0.98
C ILE A 193 3.94 -11.88 -0.06
N ASP A 194 4.30 -11.94 1.22
CA ASP A 194 3.67 -12.84 2.18
C ASP A 194 2.14 -12.62 2.27
N ASP A 195 1.69 -11.36 2.26
CA ASP A 195 0.27 -11.03 2.25
C ASP A 195 -0.43 -11.50 0.96
N VAL A 196 0.16 -11.20 -0.20
CA VAL A 196 -0.37 -11.61 -1.50
C VAL A 196 -0.43 -13.12 -1.62
N LEU A 197 0.61 -13.83 -1.19
CA LEU A 197 0.66 -15.29 -1.19
C LEU A 197 -0.46 -15.87 -0.33
N TYR A 198 -0.61 -15.40 0.90
CA TYR A 198 -1.65 -15.85 1.81
C TYR A 198 -3.06 -15.58 1.27
N ARG A 199 -3.31 -14.41 0.69
CA ARG A 199 -4.66 -14.01 0.25
C ARG A 199 -5.06 -14.59 -1.10
N PHE A 200 -4.12 -14.68 -2.04
CA PHE A 200 -4.47 -14.83 -3.46
C PHE A 200 -3.77 -16.02 -4.13
N ALA A 201 -2.78 -16.64 -3.50
CA ALA A 201 -2.02 -17.76 -4.07
C ALA A 201 -2.45 -19.14 -3.53
N SER A 202 -3.71 -19.26 -3.07
CA SER A 202 -4.27 -20.56 -2.70
C SER A 202 -4.28 -21.51 -3.90
N GLY A 203 -3.75 -22.71 -3.69
CA GLY A 203 -3.67 -23.78 -4.69
C GLY A 203 -2.37 -23.83 -5.50
N ILE A 204 -1.43 -22.88 -5.34
CA ILE A 204 -0.17 -22.87 -6.11
C ILE A 204 1.09 -23.13 -5.26
N CYS A 205 0.93 -23.39 -3.96
CA CYS A 205 2.06 -23.72 -3.08
C CYS A 205 2.45 -25.21 -3.18
N ASP A 206 3.70 -25.50 -3.53
CA ASP A 206 4.22 -26.88 -3.51
C ASP A 206 4.82 -27.29 -2.15
N GLN A 207 5.00 -26.33 -1.24
CA GLN A 207 5.52 -26.60 0.09
C GLN A 207 4.39 -27.06 0.99
N ASN A 208 4.66 -28.10 1.79
CA ASN A 208 3.74 -28.54 2.82
C ASN A 208 4.11 -27.88 4.15
N PHE A 209 3.19 -27.07 4.68
CA PHE A 209 3.31 -26.51 6.01
C PHE A 209 2.42 -27.29 6.99
N PRO A 210 2.90 -27.60 8.21
CA PRO A 210 2.05 -28.18 9.24
C PRO A 210 0.81 -27.32 9.47
N ASP A 211 -0.35 -27.96 9.60
CA ASP A 211 -1.65 -27.32 9.89
C ASP A 211 -2.16 -26.32 8.83
N ILE A 212 -1.54 -26.28 7.64
CA ILE A 212 -2.01 -25.50 6.49
C ILE A 212 -2.46 -26.48 5.39
N LYS A 213 -3.57 -26.15 4.71
CA LYS A 213 -4.08 -26.96 3.60
C LYS A 213 -3.03 -27.03 2.48
N SER A 214 -2.83 -28.21 1.89
CA SER A 214 -1.93 -28.37 0.75
C SER A 214 -2.33 -27.43 -0.39
N GLY A 215 -1.33 -26.77 -0.98
CA GLY A 215 -1.54 -25.72 -1.98
C GLY A 215 -1.62 -24.30 -1.41
N ASP A 216 -1.76 -24.13 -0.09
CA ASP A 216 -1.92 -22.81 0.54
C ASP A 216 -0.63 -22.31 1.21
N PHE A 217 -0.57 -20.98 1.40
CA PHE A 217 0.51 -20.29 2.10
C PHE A 217 0.09 -19.94 3.54
N PRO A 218 1.03 -19.91 4.50
CA PRO A 218 0.74 -19.58 5.89
C PRO A 218 0.27 -18.13 6.04
N CYS A 219 -0.57 -17.88 7.04
CA CYS A 219 -1.02 -16.54 7.40
C CYS A 219 0.14 -15.72 8.00
N PRO A 220 0.52 -14.55 7.42
CA PRO A 220 1.61 -13.73 7.94
C PRO A 220 1.21 -12.90 9.16
N TYR A 221 -0.08 -12.92 9.53
CA TYR A 221 -0.60 -12.18 10.66
C TYR A 221 -0.56 -13.05 11.92
N LEU A 222 0.12 -12.56 12.95
CA LEU A 222 0.03 -13.13 14.29
C LEU A 222 -1.44 -13.04 14.75
N GLN A 223 -2.15 -14.18 14.83
CA GLN A 223 -3.46 -14.23 15.50
C GLN A 223 -3.27 -13.79 16.97
N LYS A 224 -4.02 -12.86 17.58
CA LYS A 224 -5.31 -12.21 17.28
C LYS A 224 -5.27 -10.73 17.71
N PRO A 225 -5.88 -9.78 16.99
CA PRO A 225 -6.68 -8.76 17.65
C PRO A 225 -8.11 -9.31 17.77
N ALA A 226 -8.58 -9.52 18.99
CA ALA A 226 -10.01 -9.62 19.23
C ALA A 226 -10.63 -8.25 18.89
N LEU A 227 -11.09 -8.08 17.65
CA LEU A 227 -11.92 -6.94 17.29
C LEU A 227 -13.27 -7.15 17.99
N ARG A 228 -13.45 -6.50 19.15
CA ARG A 228 -14.80 -6.21 19.63
C ARG A 228 -15.43 -5.29 18.60
N VAL A 229 -16.41 -5.81 17.87
CA VAL A 229 -17.34 -4.96 17.14
C VAL A 229 -18.00 -4.08 18.20
N LEU A 230 -17.72 -2.77 18.17
CA LEU A 230 -18.57 -1.81 18.87
C LEU A 230 -19.95 -1.94 18.22
N LYS A 231 -20.92 -2.42 19.01
CA LYS A 231 -22.33 -2.38 18.66
C LYS A 231 -22.81 -0.93 18.61
#